data_AF-A0A959RV97-F1
#
_entry.id   AF-A0A959RV97-F1
#
_cell.length_a   1.000
_cell.length_b   1.000
_cell.length_c   1.000
_cell.angle_alpha   90.00
_cell.angle_beta   90.00
_cell.angle_gamma   90.00
#
_symmetry.space_group_name_H-M   'P 1'
#
loop_
_entity.id
_entity.type
_entity.pdbx_description
1 polymer ?
#
loop_
_entity_poly.entity_id
_entity_poly.type
_entity_poly.pdbx_seq_one_letter_code
_entity_poly.pdbx_strand_id
1 'polypeptide(L)'
;MNNLQYFIRLLHPISWIHNYKSKILFLIIFLFITSCSTKIEKQYNFEIIDQIMESAIIDSVFPGATLLFGIDQQVLYSKAFGHFTYDKNSPKDQT
;
A
#
# COMPACT_ATOMS: atom_id res chain seq x y z
N MET A 1 -17.59 57.98 -42.42
CA MET A 1 -17.68 56.59 -41.93
C MET A 1 -16.33 56.17 -41.38
N ASN A 2 -16.34 55.51 -40.21
CA ASN A 2 -15.28 54.69 -39.61
C ASN A 2 -14.16 55.40 -38.81
N ASN A 3 -14.51 56.01 -37.68
CA ASN A 3 -13.55 56.37 -36.63
C ASN A 3 -13.92 55.86 -35.22
N LEU A 4 -14.88 54.93 -35.12
CA LEU A 4 -15.30 54.31 -33.84
C LEU A 4 -14.68 52.92 -33.59
N GLN A 5 -13.98 52.35 -34.57
CA GLN A 5 -13.45 50.98 -34.48
C GLN A 5 -12.11 50.88 -33.74
N TYR A 6 -11.37 51.97 -33.58
CA TYR A 6 -10.05 51.96 -32.91
C TYR A 6 -10.12 52.15 -31.39
N PHE A 7 -11.20 52.73 -30.87
CA PHE A 7 -11.31 53.05 -29.44
C PHE A 7 -11.75 51.87 -28.57
N ILE A 8 -12.33 50.81 -29.14
CA ILE A 8 -12.89 49.68 -28.40
C ILE A 8 -11.87 48.56 -28.14
N ARG A 9 -10.67 48.60 -28.75
CA ARG A 9 -9.65 47.53 -28.61
C ARG A 9 -8.62 47.72 -27.49
N LEU A 10 -8.70 48.79 -26.70
CA LEU A 10 -7.62 49.20 -25.80
C LEU A 10 -7.85 48.94 -24.29
N LEU A 11 -8.85 48.14 -23.91
CA LEU A 11 -9.21 47.99 -22.47
C LEU A 11 -9.37 46.57 -21.93
N HIS A 12 -9.05 45.49 -22.65
CA HIS A 12 -9.00 44.15 -22.02
C HIS A 12 -7.95 43.25 -22.68
N PRO A 13 -6.75 43.14 -22.08
CA PRO A 13 -6.18 41.81 -21.93
C PRO A 13 -5.52 41.59 -20.55
N ILE A 14 -5.93 42.31 -19.50
CA ILE A 14 -5.26 42.18 -18.19
C ILE A 14 -5.90 41.09 -17.31
N SER A 15 -7.15 40.67 -17.56
CA SER A 15 -7.79 39.59 -16.78
C SER A 15 -7.29 38.17 -17.12
N TRP A 16 -6.63 37.97 -18.27
CA TRP A 16 -6.16 36.65 -18.69
C TRP A 16 -4.91 36.18 -17.92
N ILE A 17 -4.19 37.12 -17.30
CA ILE A 17 -2.96 36.89 -16.54
C ILE A 17 -3.22 36.38 -15.10
N HIS A 18 -4.44 36.53 -14.57
CA HIS A 18 -4.76 36.00 -13.24
C HIS A 18 -5.04 34.49 -13.23
N ASN A 19 -5.46 33.91 -14.37
CA ASN A 19 -5.87 32.51 -14.43
C ASN A 19 -4.70 31.51 -14.45
N TYR A 20 -3.54 31.88 -15.03
CA TYR A 20 -2.41 30.95 -15.09
C TYR A 20 -1.73 30.76 -13.73
N LYS A 21 -1.72 31.78 -12.87
CA LYS A 21 -1.18 31.70 -11.51
C LYS A 21 -1.98 30.75 -10.62
N SER A 22 -3.31 30.78 -10.73
CA SER A 22 -4.21 29.86 -10.01
C SER A 22 -4.01 28.41 -10.46
N LYS A 23 -3.87 28.16 -11.76
CA LYS A 23 -3.60 26.82 -12.31
C LYS A 23 -2.23 26.28 -11.91
N ILE A 24 -1.22 27.14 -11.87
CA ILE A 24 0.14 26.78 -11.39
C ILE A 24 0.10 26.43 -9.90
N LEU A 25 -0.65 27.17 -9.09
CA LEU A 25 -0.82 26.86 -7.66
C LEU A 25 -1.46 25.47 -7.47
N PHE A 26 -2.46 25.13 -8.28
CA PHE A 26 -3.12 23.82 -8.24
C PHE A 26 -2.17 22.69 -8.63
N LEU A 27 -1.30 22.89 -9.63
CA LEU A 27 -0.28 21.93 -10.03
C LEU A 27 0.77 21.70 -8.94
N ILE A 28 1.19 22.75 -8.23
CA ILE A 28 2.18 22.64 -7.13
C ILE A 28 1.58 21.86 -5.95
N ILE A 29 0.31 22.12 -5.61
CA ILE A 29 -0.40 21.37 -4.57
C ILE A 29 -0.55 19.90 -4.97
N PHE A 30 -0.92 19.63 -6.23
CA PHE A 30 -1.03 18.27 -6.76
C PHE A 30 0.32 17.52 -6.71
N LEU A 31 1.42 18.21 -7.02
CA LEU A 31 2.78 17.67 -6.94
C LEU A 31 3.23 17.38 -5.49
N PHE A 32 2.74 18.15 -4.53
CA PHE A 32 3.02 17.94 -3.11
C PHE A 32 2.28 16.72 -2.56
N ILE A 33 1.06 16.44 -3.03
CA ILE A 33 0.26 15.29 -2.60
C ILE A 33 0.81 13.96 -3.13
N THR A 34 1.46 13.96 -4.29
CA THR A 34 2.01 12.74 -4.91
C THR A 34 3.35 12.28 -4.34
N SER A 35 3.94 12.99 -3.37
CA SER A 35 5.21 12.57 -2.73
C SER A 35 5.04 11.45 -1.68
N CYS A 36 3.89 10.77 -1.65
CA CYS A 36 3.69 9.62 -0.79
C CYS A 36 4.62 8.47 -1.22
N SER A 37 5.62 8.15 -0.38
CA SER A 37 6.67 7.18 -0.68
C SER A 37 6.10 5.78 -0.86
N THR A 38 6.31 5.18 -2.03
CA THR A 38 6.02 3.76 -2.26
C THR A 38 7.06 2.92 -1.51
N LYS A 39 6.64 2.28 -0.43
CA LYS A 39 7.46 1.23 0.21
C LYS A 39 7.53 0.05 -0.75
N ILE A 40 8.73 -0.28 -1.23
CA ILE A 40 8.96 -1.50 -1.99
C ILE A 40 9.00 -2.62 -0.95
N GLU A 41 7.88 -3.31 -0.77
CA GLU A 41 7.83 -4.49 0.09
C GLU A 41 8.50 -5.66 -0.63
N LYS A 42 9.50 -6.25 0.02
CA LYS A 42 10.15 -7.45 -0.48
C LYS A 42 9.20 -8.63 -0.28
N GLN A 43 8.76 -9.24 -1.38
CA GLN A 43 7.89 -10.41 -1.33
C GLN A 43 8.71 -11.67 -1.01
N TYR A 44 8.45 -12.27 0.15
CA TYR A 44 9.02 -13.55 0.55
C TYR A 44 8.02 -14.67 0.25
N ASN A 45 8.51 -15.81 -0.26
CA ASN A 45 7.67 -17.00 -0.43
C ASN A 45 7.92 -17.98 0.73
N PHE A 46 6.88 -18.25 1.52
CA PHE A 46 6.89 -19.16 2.67
C PHE A 46 6.18 -20.49 2.40
N GLU A 47 5.82 -20.78 1.15
CA GLU A 47 5.07 -22.00 0.77
C GLU A 47 5.78 -23.30 1.16
N ILE A 48 7.11 -23.37 1.01
CA ILE A 48 7.88 -24.55 1.41
C ILE A 48 7.82 -24.73 2.94
N ILE A 49 7.84 -23.62 3.69
CA ILE A 49 7.72 -23.67 5.16
C ILE A 49 6.34 -24.19 5.54
N ASP A 50 5.29 -23.67 4.91
CA ASP A 50 3.92 -24.14 5.11
C ASP A 50 3.81 -25.66 4.86
N GLN A 51 4.37 -26.15 3.74
CA GLN A 51 4.36 -27.56 3.40
C GLN A 51 5.06 -28.43 4.45
N ILE A 52 6.24 -28.01 4.92
CA ILE A 52 6.99 -28.75 5.95
C ILE A 52 6.21 -28.81 7.26
N MET A 53 5.64 -27.68 7.69
CA MET A 53 4.87 -27.60 8.93
C MET A 53 3.61 -28.46 8.86
N GLU A 54 2.90 -28.43 7.72
CA GLU A 54 1.72 -29.25 7.48
C GLU A 54 2.08 -30.75 7.45
N SER A 55 3.16 -31.13 6.76
CA SER A 55 3.64 -32.52 6.75
C SER A 55 3.99 -33.02 8.15
N ALA A 56 4.66 -32.21 8.97
CA ALA A 56 5.01 -32.62 10.34
C ALA A 56 3.77 -32.86 11.24
N ILE A 57 2.68 -32.11 11.02
CA ILE A 57 1.40 -32.34 11.71
C ILE A 57 0.70 -33.60 11.19
N ILE A 58 0.70 -33.80 9.87
CA ILE A 58 0.13 -35.01 9.25
C ILE A 58 0.84 -36.26 9.75
N ASP A 59 2.17 -36.21 9.82
CA ASP A 59 3.03 -37.27 10.34
C ASP A 59 2.96 -37.39 11.87
N SER A 60 2.13 -36.56 12.52
CA SER A 60 1.88 -36.56 13.97
C SER A 60 3.15 -36.37 14.80
N VAL A 61 4.16 -35.67 14.27
CA VAL A 61 5.38 -35.30 15.01
C VAL A 61 5.01 -34.37 16.16
N PHE A 62 4.09 -33.43 15.92
CA PHE A 62 3.44 -32.58 16.92
C PHE A 62 1.99 -32.30 16.52
N PRO A 63 1.09 -32.01 17.48
CA PRO A 63 -0.31 -31.74 17.18
C PRO A 63 -0.56 -30.37 16.54
N GLY A 64 0.32 -29.41 16.85
CA GLY A 64 0.27 -28.03 16.38
C GLY A 64 1.52 -27.26 16.80
N ALA A 65 1.76 -26.12 16.16
CA ALA A 65 2.90 -25.24 16.39
C ALA A 65 2.64 -23.85 15.80
N THR A 66 3.26 -22.83 16.39
CA THR A 66 3.25 -21.45 15.86
C THR A 66 4.65 -21.08 15.39
N LEU A 67 4.75 -20.58 14.16
CA LEU A 67 6.01 -20.15 13.57
C LEU A 67 6.01 -18.64 13.33
N LEU A 68 7.05 -17.98 13.84
CA LEU A 68 7.30 -16.56 13.65
C LEU A 68 8.67 -16.36 12.99
N PHE A 69 8.70 -15.64 11.87
CA PHE A 69 9.92 -15.27 11.16
C PHE A 69 10.00 -13.76 11.04
N GLY A 70 11.10 -13.20 11.55
CA GLY A 70 11.38 -11.78 11.52
C GLY A 70 12.81 -11.50 11.07
N ILE A 71 13.00 -10.36 10.40
CA ILE A 71 14.31 -9.82 10.04
C ILE A 71 14.38 -8.40 10.59
N ASP A 72 15.46 -8.11 11.30
CA ASP A 72 15.64 -6.87 12.05
C ASP A 72 14.46 -6.59 13.01
N GLN A 73 13.72 -5.50 12.78
CA GLN A 73 12.58 -5.06 13.58
C GLN A 73 11.23 -5.35 12.90
N GLN A 74 11.21 -6.19 11.86
CA GLN A 74 10.01 -6.50 11.09
C GLN A 74 9.66 -7.98 11.20
N VAL A 75 8.42 -8.27 11.60
CA VAL A 75 7.84 -9.61 11.47
C VAL A 75 7.40 -9.77 10.02
N LEU A 76 8.01 -10.74 9.34
CA LEU A 76 7.75 -11.01 7.92
C LEU A 76 6.72 -12.13 7.73
N TYR A 77 6.59 -13.01 8.72
CA TYR A 77 5.66 -14.13 8.68
C TYR A 77 5.32 -14.59 10.10
N SER A 78 4.04 -14.85 10.34
CA SER A 78 3.52 -15.42 11.57
C SER A 78 2.33 -16.31 11.22
N LYS A 79 2.37 -17.58 11.60
CA LYS A 79 1.28 -18.52 11.34
C LYS A 79 1.24 -19.62 12.39
N ALA A 80 0.05 -19.86 12.94
CA ALA A 80 -0.26 -21.06 13.71
C ALA A 80 -0.67 -22.22 12.80
N PHE A 81 -0.28 -23.42 13.19
CA PHE A 81 -0.57 -24.66 12.51
C PHE A 81 -1.13 -25.68 13.50
N GLY A 82 -2.08 -26.50 13.04
CA GLY A 82 -2.59 -27.64 13.81
C GLY A 82 -3.47 -27.27 15.01
N HIS A 83 -3.36 -28.07 16.06
CA HIS A 83 -4.22 -28.07 17.24
C HIS A 83 -3.41 -28.15 18.54
N PHE A 84 -4.03 -27.78 19.66
CA PHE A 84 -3.37 -27.85 20.97
C PHE A 84 -3.06 -29.28 21.42
N THR A 85 -3.76 -30.29 20.89
CA THR A 85 -3.58 -31.69 21.24
C THR A 85 -3.69 -32.58 20.00
N TYR A 86 -3.26 -33.83 20.10
CA TYR A 86 -3.38 -34.80 18.99
C TYR A 86 -4.83 -35.18 18.65
N ASP A 87 -5.80 -34.81 19.50
CA ASP A 87 -7.21 -34.97 19.17
C ASP A 87 -7.60 -33.97 18.07
N LYS A 88 -8.07 -34.49 16.94
CA LYS A 88 -8.53 -33.72 15.78
C LYS A 88 -9.74 -32.83 16.08
N ASN A 89 -10.48 -33.13 17.15
CA ASN A 89 -11.61 -32.33 17.62
C ASN A 89 -11.20 -31.28 18.65
N SER A 90 -9.94 -31.27 19.09
CA SER A 90 -9.46 -30.23 20.01
C SER A 90 -9.43 -28.86 19.31
N PRO A 91 -9.51 -27.75 20.06
CA PRO A 91 -9.44 -26.43 19.46
C PRO A 91 -8.16 -26.25 18.64
N LYS A 92 -8.29 -25.59 17.49
CA LYS A 92 -7.13 -25.19 16.68
C LYS A 92 -6.29 -24.17 17.43
N ASP A 93 -4.98 -24.21 17.20
CA ASP A 93 -4.13 -23.11 17.62
C ASP A 93 -4.43 -21.88 16.75
N GLN A 94 -4.64 -20.72 17.38
CA GLN A 94 -5.08 -19.48 16.72
C GLN A 94 -4.14 -18.30 16.99
N THR A 95 -2.93 -18.56 17.50
CA THR A 95 -1.99 -17.49 17.90
C THR A 95 -1.12 -16.94 16.79
#